data_AF-A0A074SKX0-F1
#
_entry.id   AF-A0A074SKX0-F1
#
_cell.length_a   1.000
_cell.length_b   1.000
_cell.length_c   1.000
_cell.angle_alpha   90.00
_cell.angle_beta   90.00
_cell.angle_gamma   90.00
#
_symmetry.space_group_name_H-M   'P 1'
#
loop_
_entity.id
_entity.type
_entity.pdbx_description
1 polymer ?
#
loop_
_entity_poly.entity_id
_entity_poly.type
_entity_poly.pdbx_seq_one_letter_code
_entity_poly.pdbx_strand_id
1 'polypeptide(L)'
;MSLSGSGHRIPCAGNESVPEVLFDTQTEFYDVGGHPIYAASALMGDSVHPCKCAPHLEPPCRVPYGGIEHGHEGRYDILPITQDMEWVPTSNGGIPYGRTPVEGGYEGDNPLYHAYAEVHGAKVPGKTGAHLGGANIAFGGRELVFPDNYYILCWKEAGY
;
A
#
# COMPACT_ATOMS: atom_id res chain seq x y z
N MET A 1 2.84 20.01 15.63
CA MET A 1 2.17 18.69 15.70
C MET A 1 3.09 17.72 14.99
N SER A 2 3.61 16.71 15.66
CA SER A 2 4.40 15.67 14.99
C SER A 2 3.45 14.93 14.04
N LEU A 3 3.67 15.02 12.74
CA LEU A 3 3.04 14.10 11.80
C LEU A 3 3.46 12.69 12.23
N SER A 4 2.52 11.76 12.39
CA SER A 4 2.88 10.36 12.65
C SER A 4 3.59 9.81 11.41
N GLY A 5 4.62 8.98 11.58
CA GLY A 5 5.34 8.36 10.46
C GLY A 5 4.43 7.54 9.52
N SER A 6 3.24 7.16 10.01
CA SER A 6 2.20 6.44 9.28
C SER A 6 1.21 7.33 8.50
N GLY A 7 1.15 8.63 8.75
CA GLY A 7 0.13 9.52 8.18
C GLY A 7 -1.29 9.28 8.70
N HIS A 8 -2.23 10.14 8.28
CA HIS A 8 -3.65 10.04 8.63
C HIS A 8 -4.32 8.88 7.86
N ARG A 9 -5.19 8.12 8.55
CA ARG A 9 -5.79 6.89 8.02
C ARG A 9 -7.32 6.93 8.10
N ILE A 10 -7.98 6.32 7.12
CA ILE A 10 -9.43 6.12 7.11
C ILE A 10 -9.70 4.66 7.49
N PRO A 11 -10.29 4.37 8.66
CA PRO A 11 -10.57 3.02 9.09
C PRO A 11 -11.71 2.39 8.27
N CYS A 12 -11.57 1.10 7.97
CA CYS A 12 -12.54 0.30 7.21
C CYS A 12 -12.61 -1.14 7.75
N ALA A 13 -13.66 -1.86 7.37
CA ALA A 13 -13.86 -3.27 7.68
C ALA A 13 -14.43 -4.01 6.46
N GLY A 14 -14.07 -5.27 6.28
CA GLY A 14 -14.44 -6.03 5.06
C GLY A 14 -15.92 -6.38 4.93
N ASN A 15 -16.71 -6.22 5.99
CA ASN A 15 -18.17 -6.43 5.99
C ASN A 15 -18.97 -5.12 5.89
N GLU A 16 -18.29 -3.98 5.73
CA GLU A 16 -18.90 -2.66 5.62
C GLU A 16 -18.61 -2.05 4.25
N SER A 17 -19.54 -1.25 3.74
CA SER A 17 -19.27 -0.47 2.53
C SER A 17 -18.11 0.50 2.80
N VAL A 18 -17.24 0.64 1.80
CA VAL A 18 -16.10 1.54 1.90
C VAL A 18 -16.62 2.99 2.09
N PRO A 19 -16.07 3.78 3.02
CA PRO A 19 -16.61 5.11 3.34
C PRO A 19 -16.71 6.04 2.13
N GLU A 20 -17.81 6.77 1.98
CA GLU A 20 -18.02 7.67 0.82
C GLU A 20 -16.93 8.73 0.68
N VAL A 21 -16.38 9.21 1.80
CA VAL A 21 -15.26 10.16 1.86
C VAL A 21 -14.03 9.67 1.07
N LEU A 22 -13.91 8.36 0.84
CA LEU A 22 -12.86 7.80 0.01
C LEU A 22 -12.97 8.25 -1.45
N PHE A 23 -14.19 8.37 -1.98
CA PHE A 23 -14.41 8.82 -3.36
C PHE A 23 -14.08 10.30 -3.55
N ASP A 24 -14.03 11.08 -2.47
CA ASP A 24 -13.53 12.46 -2.47
C ASP A 24 -12.00 12.53 -2.42
N THR A 25 -11.32 11.44 -2.08
CA THR A 25 -9.85 11.39 -2.14
C THR A 25 -9.39 11.21 -3.59
N GLN A 26 -8.47 12.06 -4.04
CA GLN A 26 -7.81 11.86 -5.33
C GLN A 26 -6.91 10.61 -5.24
N THR A 27 -7.05 9.71 -6.22
CA THR A 27 -6.12 8.59 -6.44
C THR A 27 -5.55 8.67 -7.85
N GLU A 28 -4.26 8.41 -7.97
CA GLU A 28 -3.59 8.18 -9.25
C GLU A 28 -3.58 6.70 -9.65
N PHE A 29 -4.16 5.83 -8.82
CA PHE A 29 -4.16 4.38 -8.99
C PHE A 29 -5.50 3.92 -9.56
N TYR A 30 -5.45 3.30 -10.74
CA TYR A 30 -6.58 2.69 -11.40
C TYR A 30 -6.21 1.27 -11.81
N ASP A 31 -7.16 0.35 -11.68
CA ASP A 31 -6.98 -1.02 -12.16
C ASP A 31 -7.01 -1.08 -13.69
N VAL A 32 -6.81 -2.27 -14.26
CA VAL A 32 -6.84 -2.48 -15.72
C VAL A 32 -8.22 -2.17 -16.32
N GLY A 33 -9.29 -2.23 -15.52
CA GLY A 33 -10.65 -1.86 -15.91
C GLY A 33 -10.97 -0.37 -15.76
N GLY A 34 -10.05 0.45 -15.25
CA GLY A 34 -10.26 1.87 -14.99
C GLY A 34 -10.99 2.19 -13.68
N HIS A 35 -11.14 1.23 -12.77
CA HIS A 35 -11.72 1.46 -11.45
C HIS A 35 -10.65 1.97 -10.47
N PRO A 36 -11.00 2.88 -9.54
CA PRO A 36 -10.05 3.41 -8.58
C PRO A 36 -9.54 2.32 -7.63
N ILE A 37 -8.24 2.39 -7.34
CA ILE A 37 -7.56 1.61 -6.31
C ILE A 37 -6.97 2.58 -5.29
N TYR A 38 -6.86 2.14 -4.04
CA TYR A 38 -6.28 2.92 -2.94
C TYR A 38 -5.21 2.11 -2.21
N ALA A 39 -4.19 2.78 -1.69
CA ALA A 39 -3.22 2.19 -0.79
C ALA A 39 -3.88 1.96 0.59
N ALA A 40 -3.69 0.80 1.18
CA ALA A 40 -4.31 0.44 2.46
C ALA A 40 -3.37 -0.43 3.30
N SER A 41 -3.67 -0.61 4.58
CA SER A 41 -2.95 -1.51 5.47
C SER A 41 -3.93 -2.43 6.18
N ALA A 42 -3.77 -3.74 6.04
CA ALA A 42 -4.67 -4.75 6.59
C ALA A 42 -4.08 -5.38 7.84
N LEU A 43 -4.88 -5.51 8.90
CA LEU A 43 -4.50 -6.27 10.10
C LEU A 43 -4.68 -7.77 9.84
N MET A 44 -3.60 -8.56 9.92
CA MET A 44 -3.63 -10.01 9.73
C MET A 44 -2.98 -10.72 10.92
N GLY A 45 -3.79 -11.21 11.86
CA GLY A 45 -3.26 -11.74 13.12
C GLY A 45 -2.49 -10.64 13.87
N ASP A 46 -1.21 -10.91 14.13
CA ASP A 46 -0.30 -9.98 14.83
C ASP A 46 0.56 -9.14 13.85
N SER A 47 0.24 -9.11 12.56
CA SER A 47 0.93 -8.29 11.56
C SER A 47 0.02 -7.25 10.91
N VAL A 48 0.63 -6.21 10.33
CA VAL A 48 -0.08 -5.20 9.53
C VAL A 48 0.58 -5.15 8.15
N HIS A 49 -0.18 -5.43 7.10
CA HIS A 49 0.35 -5.54 5.74
C HIS A 49 -0.16 -4.41 4.84
N PRO A 50 0.74 -3.61 4.23
CA PRO A 50 0.38 -2.74 3.13
C PRO A 50 -0.20 -3.55 1.96
N CYS A 51 -1.25 -3.02 1.36
CA CYS A 51 -2.12 -3.73 0.44
C CYS A 51 -2.88 -2.74 -0.46
N LYS A 52 -3.72 -3.27 -1.34
CA LYS A 52 -4.65 -2.45 -2.14
C LYS A 52 -6.08 -2.57 -1.62
N CYS A 53 -6.84 -1.48 -1.70
CA CYS A 53 -8.28 -1.46 -1.58
C CYS A 53 -8.88 -1.07 -2.92
N ALA A 54 -9.71 -1.94 -3.49
CA ALA A 54 -10.41 -1.71 -4.74
C ALA A 54 -11.92 -1.91 -4.48
N PRO A 55 -12.70 -0.81 -4.28
CA PRO A 55 -14.09 -0.89 -3.85
C PRO A 55 -15.04 -1.72 -4.74
N HIS A 56 -14.65 -1.98 -5.99
CA HIS A 56 -15.42 -2.78 -6.93
C HIS A 56 -15.20 -4.30 -6.79
N LEU A 57 -14.27 -4.74 -5.94
CA LEU A 57 -14.00 -6.16 -5.65
C LEU A 57 -14.70 -6.62 -4.38
N GLU A 58 -14.93 -7.94 -4.27
CA GLU A 58 -15.52 -8.58 -3.09
C GLU A 58 -14.59 -9.70 -2.56
N PRO A 59 -13.93 -9.55 -1.39
CA PRO A 59 -13.84 -8.32 -0.60
C PRO A 59 -12.99 -7.22 -1.29
N PRO A 60 -13.12 -5.95 -0.88
CA PRO A 60 -12.42 -4.83 -1.51
C PRO A 60 -10.93 -4.78 -1.18
N CYS A 61 -10.52 -5.26 0.00
CA CYS A 61 -9.13 -5.28 0.44
C CYS A 61 -8.41 -6.55 -0.06
N ARG A 62 -7.24 -6.38 -0.70
CA ARG A 62 -6.44 -7.46 -1.27
C ARG A 62 -5.00 -7.41 -0.80
N VAL A 63 -4.58 -8.42 -0.04
CA VAL A 63 -3.28 -8.46 0.62
C VAL A 63 -2.33 -9.43 -0.09
N PRO A 64 -1.11 -9.00 -0.47
CA PRO A 64 -0.07 -9.90 -0.96
C PRO A 64 0.58 -10.63 0.22
N TYR A 65 0.45 -11.95 0.28
CA TYR A 65 1.10 -12.78 1.31
C TYR A 65 1.23 -14.24 0.86
N GLY A 66 2.35 -14.89 1.21
CA GLY A 66 2.52 -16.34 1.03
C GLY A 66 2.42 -16.83 -0.42
N GLY A 67 2.74 -15.98 -1.41
CA GLY A 67 2.65 -16.30 -2.83
C GLY A 67 1.28 -16.07 -3.48
N ILE A 68 0.28 -15.62 -2.72
CA ILE A 68 -1.10 -15.44 -3.20
C ILE A 68 -1.68 -14.04 -2.87
N GLU A 69 -2.74 -13.69 -3.59
CA GLU A 69 -3.56 -12.50 -3.32
C GLU A 69 -4.73 -12.91 -2.41
N HIS A 70 -4.67 -12.53 -1.14
CA HIS A 70 -5.74 -12.79 -0.18
C HIS A 70 -6.83 -11.73 -0.27
N GLY A 71 -8.09 -12.15 -0.35
CA GLY A 71 -9.22 -11.28 0.02
C GLY A 71 -9.26 -11.11 1.53
N HIS A 72 -9.19 -9.87 2.03
CA HIS A 72 -9.20 -9.58 3.47
C HIS A 72 -10.57 -9.07 3.91
N GLU A 73 -11.18 -9.78 4.84
CA GLU A 73 -12.52 -9.46 5.39
C GLU A 73 -12.46 -8.74 6.74
N GLY A 74 -11.25 -8.63 7.33
CA GLY A 74 -11.05 -8.02 8.64
C GLY A 74 -10.93 -6.49 8.58
N ARG A 75 -10.35 -5.92 9.66
CA ARG A 75 -10.04 -4.50 9.72
C ARG A 75 -8.88 -4.15 8.79
N TYR A 76 -9.03 -3.03 8.08
CA TYR A 76 -7.95 -2.41 7.32
C TYR A 76 -8.12 -0.89 7.37
N ASP A 77 -7.03 -0.16 7.19
CA ASP A 77 -7.07 1.30 7.16
C ASP A 77 -6.50 1.81 5.83
N ILE A 78 -7.26 2.65 5.13
CA ILE A 78 -6.86 3.27 3.87
C ILE A 78 -5.92 4.45 4.16
N LEU A 79 -4.90 4.62 3.33
CA LEU A 79 -4.02 5.79 3.30
C LEU A 79 -4.41 6.74 2.16
N PRO A 80 -5.03 7.88 2.46
CA PRO A 80 -5.07 8.99 1.52
C PRO A 80 -3.64 9.45 1.23
N ILE A 81 -3.24 9.40 -0.03
CA ILE A 81 -1.95 9.96 -0.47
C ILE A 81 -2.11 11.48 -0.51
N THR A 82 -1.24 12.19 0.20
CA THR A 82 -1.33 13.65 0.35
C THR A 82 -0.22 14.35 -0.44
N GLN A 83 -0.31 15.68 -0.55
CA GLN A 83 0.71 16.49 -1.20
C GLN A 83 2.07 16.48 -0.48
N ASP A 84 2.08 16.08 0.80
CA ASP A 84 3.29 15.92 1.62
C ASP A 84 4.00 14.58 1.40
N MET A 85 3.50 13.76 0.47
CA MET A 85 4.08 12.46 0.14
C MET A 85 4.53 12.43 -1.32
N GLU A 86 5.50 11.57 -1.61
CA GLU A 86 6.00 11.31 -2.96
C GLU A 86 6.38 9.85 -3.15
N TRP A 87 6.18 9.35 -4.36
CA TRP A 87 6.63 8.02 -4.78
C TRP A 87 8.06 8.10 -5.30
N VAL A 88 8.98 7.39 -4.65
CA VAL A 88 10.40 7.40 -4.98
C VAL A 88 10.78 6.04 -5.56
N PRO A 89 11.44 5.96 -6.73
CA PRO A 89 11.87 4.68 -7.29
C PRO A 89 12.90 4.04 -6.37
N THR A 90 12.82 2.72 -6.20
CA THR A 90 13.77 1.95 -5.39
C THR A 90 13.88 0.50 -5.88
N SER A 91 14.74 -0.29 -5.24
CA SER A 91 14.96 -1.70 -5.53
C SER A 91 15.42 -2.48 -4.29
N ASN A 92 15.32 -3.80 -4.36
CA ASN A 92 15.86 -4.78 -3.41
C ASN A 92 15.41 -4.57 -1.95
N GLY A 93 14.19 -4.07 -1.74
CA GLY A 93 13.66 -3.76 -0.41
C GLY A 93 14.28 -2.50 0.22
N GLY A 94 15.07 -1.74 -0.54
CA GLY A 94 15.84 -0.60 -0.06
C GLY A 94 14.99 0.64 0.17
N ILE A 95 15.39 1.43 1.16
CA ILE A 95 14.91 2.80 1.35
C ILE A 95 15.92 3.74 0.65
N PRO A 96 15.48 4.59 -0.29
CA PRO A 96 16.37 5.52 -0.98
C PRO A 96 17.08 6.47 0.00
N TYR A 97 18.34 6.79 -0.26
CA TYR A 97 19.15 7.63 0.62
C TYR A 97 18.52 9.01 0.86
N GLY A 98 18.50 9.44 2.13
CA GLY A 98 17.96 10.73 2.53
C GLY A 98 16.44 10.83 2.42
N ARG A 99 15.72 9.71 2.31
CA ARG A 99 14.25 9.68 2.30
C ARG A 99 13.71 9.08 3.59
N THR A 100 12.55 9.58 4.00
CA THR A 100 11.78 9.06 5.12
C THR A 100 10.58 8.27 4.59
N PRO A 101 10.56 6.92 4.66
CA PRO A 101 9.45 6.14 4.12
C PRO A 101 8.19 6.29 4.97
N VAL A 102 7.02 6.21 4.34
CA VAL A 102 5.73 6.19 5.05
C VAL A 102 5.49 4.78 5.58
N GLU A 103 5.44 4.64 6.90
CA GLU A 103 5.18 3.37 7.55
C GLU A 103 3.80 2.84 7.18
N GLY A 104 3.73 1.59 6.76
CA GLY A 104 2.50 0.93 6.36
C GLY A 104 2.15 -0.29 7.20
N GLY A 105 3.05 -0.75 8.05
CA GLY A 105 2.80 -1.87 8.95
C GLY A 105 4.08 -2.58 9.34
N TYR A 106 3.97 -3.86 9.68
CA TYR A 106 5.08 -4.67 10.16
C TYR A 106 4.75 -6.16 10.04
N GLU A 107 5.82 -6.97 10.04
CA GLU A 107 5.77 -8.43 10.12
C GLU A 107 6.84 -8.89 11.12
N GLY A 108 6.40 -9.24 12.34
CA GLY A 108 7.29 -9.39 13.48
C GLY A 108 8.00 -8.07 13.77
N ASP A 109 9.33 -8.10 13.90
CA ASP A 109 10.16 -6.91 14.12
C ASP A 109 10.52 -6.17 12.81
N ASN A 110 10.03 -6.63 11.65
CA ASN A 110 10.38 -6.04 10.37
C ASN A 110 9.34 -5.00 9.94
N PRO A 111 9.72 -3.72 9.76
CA PRO A 111 8.80 -2.71 9.25
C PRO A 111 8.44 -2.98 7.80
N LEU A 112 7.21 -2.63 7.45
CA LEU A 112 6.69 -2.67 6.08
C LEU A 112 6.27 -1.27 5.64
N TYR A 113 6.54 -0.96 4.38
CA TYR A 113 6.26 0.33 3.77
C TYR A 113 5.32 0.19 2.59
N HIS A 114 4.58 1.26 2.31
CA HIS A 114 3.71 1.35 1.13
C HIS A 114 4.57 1.37 -0.13
N ALA A 115 4.25 0.48 -1.06
CA ALA A 115 4.89 0.41 -2.37
C ALA A 115 3.85 0.32 -3.48
N TYR A 116 4.24 0.63 -4.71
CA TYR A 116 3.51 0.17 -5.89
C TYR A 116 4.49 -0.35 -6.94
N ALA A 117 4.00 -1.26 -7.79
CA ALA A 117 4.63 -1.59 -9.06
C ALA A 117 3.59 -1.49 -10.18
N GLU A 118 4.06 -1.36 -11.43
CA GLU A 118 3.19 -1.36 -12.59
C GLU A 118 2.93 -2.80 -13.08
N VAL A 119 1.66 -3.17 -13.21
CA VAL A 119 1.21 -4.47 -13.71
C VAL A 119 0.22 -4.22 -14.83
N HIS A 120 0.59 -4.57 -16.06
CA HIS A 120 -0.25 -4.35 -17.26
C HIS A 120 -0.73 -2.89 -17.42
N GLY A 121 0.14 -1.92 -17.10
CA GLY A 121 -0.17 -0.49 -17.18
C GLY A 121 -0.97 0.06 -16.00
N ALA A 122 -1.43 -0.78 -15.07
CA ALA A 122 -2.03 -0.35 -13.81
C ALA A 122 -0.94 -0.19 -12.74
N LYS A 123 -0.93 0.93 -12.03
CA LYS A 123 -0.13 1.07 -10.81
C LYS A 123 -0.86 0.36 -9.67
N VAL A 124 -0.25 -0.65 -9.07
CA VAL A 124 -0.92 -1.51 -8.07
C VAL A 124 -0.22 -1.38 -6.72
N PRO A 125 -0.91 -0.89 -5.67
CA PRO A 125 -0.36 -0.81 -4.33
C PRO A 125 -0.06 -2.17 -3.71
N GLY A 126 0.95 -2.21 -2.84
CA GLY A 126 1.37 -3.37 -2.08
C GLY A 126 2.39 -2.99 -1.01
N LYS A 127 3.29 -3.92 -0.68
CA LYS A 127 4.25 -3.77 0.43
C LYS A 127 5.69 -3.91 -0.02
N THR A 128 6.60 -3.23 0.65
CA THR A 128 8.05 -3.47 0.56
C THR A 128 8.68 -3.43 1.95
N GLY A 129 9.86 -4.04 2.09
CA GLY A 129 10.66 -4.06 3.30
C GLY A 129 12.01 -4.69 3.01
N ALA A 130 13.02 -4.35 3.81
CA ALA A 130 14.38 -4.83 3.59
C ALA A 130 14.47 -6.36 3.58
N HIS A 131 13.69 -7.03 4.44
CA HIS A 131 13.64 -8.50 4.51
C HIS A 131 12.91 -9.16 3.33
N LEU A 132 12.08 -8.40 2.59
CA LEU A 132 11.35 -8.91 1.42
C LEU A 132 12.20 -8.90 0.14
N GLY A 133 13.24 -8.07 0.08
CA GLY A 133 14.10 -7.96 -1.11
C GLY A 133 13.41 -7.37 -2.35
N GLY A 134 12.24 -6.74 -2.20
CA GLY A 134 11.47 -6.16 -3.32
C GLY A 134 10.12 -5.61 -2.88
N ALA A 135 9.26 -5.31 -3.85
CA ALA A 135 7.85 -5.03 -3.64
C ALA A 135 6.98 -6.26 -3.92
N ASN A 136 6.07 -6.56 -3.00
CA ASN A 136 5.09 -7.63 -3.12
C ASN A 136 3.73 -7.02 -3.45
N ILE A 137 3.14 -7.43 -4.57
CA ILE A 137 1.93 -6.86 -5.15
C ILE A 137 0.87 -7.94 -5.32
N ALA A 138 -0.35 -7.67 -4.85
CA ALA A 138 -1.50 -8.54 -5.04
C ALA A 138 -2.14 -8.30 -6.42
N PHE A 139 -2.07 -9.27 -7.33
CA PHE A 139 -2.69 -9.15 -8.66
C PHE A 139 -3.05 -10.50 -9.27
N GLY A 140 -4.26 -10.62 -9.81
CA GLY A 140 -4.71 -11.78 -10.56
C GLY A 140 -4.74 -13.08 -9.74
N GLY A 141 -5.00 -13.00 -8.43
CA GLY A 141 -5.00 -14.14 -7.53
C GLY A 141 -3.62 -14.52 -6.98
N ARG A 142 -2.56 -13.77 -7.32
CA ARG A 142 -1.18 -14.07 -6.94
C ARG A 142 -0.50 -12.91 -6.22
N GLU A 143 0.49 -13.25 -5.40
CA GLU A 143 1.52 -12.31 -4.98
C GLU A 143 2.63 -12.29 -6.04
N LEU A 144 2.82 -11.12 -6.65
CA LEU A 144 3.90 -10.84 -7.58
C LEU A 144 5.02 -10.13 -6.83
N VAL A 145 6.27 -10.53 -7.06
CA VAL A 145 7.45 -9.95 -6.41
C VAL A 145 8.29 -9.19 -7.43
N PHE A 146 8.55 -7.93 -7.15
CA PHE A 146 9.34 -7.01 -7.98
C PHE A 146 10.61 -6.62 -7.23
N PRO A 147 11.78 -7.21 -7.55
CA PRO A 147 13.04 -6.84 -6.93
C PRO A 147 13.52 -5.45 -7.37
N ASP A 148 13.03 -4.93 -8.49
CA ASP A 148 13.31 -3.59 -9.02
C ASP A 148 12.07 -3.05 -9.76
N ASN A 149 12.20 -1.86 -10.37
CA ASN A 149 11.12 -1.21 -11.13
C ASN A 149 9.82 -1.00 -10.32
N TYR A 150 9.99 -0.69 -9.04
CA TYR A 150 8.89 -0.34 -8.14
C TYR A 150 9.21 0.96 -7.38
N TYR A 151 8.18 1.49 -6.73
CA TYR A 151 8.25 2.76 -6.01
C TYR A 151 7.86 2.54 -4.55
N ILE A 152 8.53 3.24 -3.65
CA ILE A 152 8.20 3.33 -2.23
C ILE A 152 7.61 4.70 -1.93
N LEU A 153 6.60 4.76 -1.06
CA LEU A 153 6.03 6.02 -0.61
C LEU A 153 6.92 6.63 0.46
N CYS A 154 7.34 7.88 0.26
CA CYS A 154 8.12 8.64 1.23
C CYS A 154 7.42 9.95 1.56
N TRP A 155 7.71 10.47 2.74
CA TRP A 155 7.42 11.87 3.07
C TRP A 155 8.31 12.78 2.22
N LYS A 156 7.71 13.88 1.73
CA LYS A 156 8.49 14.98 1.17
C LYS A 156 9.20 15.68 2.32
N GLU A 157 10.50 15.86 2.16
CA GLU A 157 11.25 16.69 3.08
C GLU A 157 10.77 18.14 2.90
N ALA A 158 10.48 18.83 4.01
CA ALA A 158 10.15 20.24 3.95
C ALA A 158 11.36 20.98 3.37
N GLY A 159 11.20 21.61 2.20
CA GLY A 159 12.22 22.50 1.66
C GLY A 159 12.56 23.57 2.69
N TYR A 160 13.85 23.71 3.00
CA TYR A 160 14.38 24.80 3.82
C TYR A 160 14.23 26.15 3.12
#